data_AF-A0A6N7WGA4-F1
#
_entry.id   AF-A0A6N7WGA4-F1
#
_cell.length_a   1.000
_cell.length_b   1.000
_cell.length_c   1.000
_cell.angle_alpha   90.00
_cell.angle_beta   90.00
_cell.angle_gamma   90.00
#
_symmetry.space_group_name_H-M   'P 1'
#
loop_
_entity.id
_entity.type
_entity.pdbx_description
1 polymer ?
#
loop_
_entity_poly.entity_id
_entity_poly.type
_entity_poly.pdbx_seq_one_letter_code
_entity_poly.pdbx_strand_id
1 'polypeptide(L)'
;MRSSRFAAALLCLLLPLVLASCGRNGRKMGENGPSSALPPINKESSTYSDALPENTSEPEDTEDPWTNTCWQAVRYIMAKEGQTMEGTLPEDDWVIELYLLEGGGARYREWKPRSFDYIGVYHLLLGIGPDCFWYSDGSGGFFLSTEADGTNEDTVFAQGHMADGQLMLDFLGDQFWMERQPMPAKGGEYCMADLFGQWRMVSGETVTEGDPEVWNFTASEMEIDRRLTFHSSWDETEPDGVDYYDEWHPGYLREAQAMAVEYQETPIYEGCGNEAWRLQLFSVETIYQNYAEEEFYVTVLDADTLLLQVRLKDTDGVHTTSTQIFSRF
;
A
#
# COMPACT_ATOMS: atom_id res chain seq x y z
N MET A 1 49.74 13.66 -33.40
CA MET A 1 50.82 13.68 -32.39
C MET A 1 50.23 13.09 -31.10
N ARG A 2 50.49 11.81 -30.80
CA ARG A 2 51.52 11.32 -29.85
C ARG A 2 51.32 11.93 -28.44
N SER A 3 50.71 11.19 -27.50
CA SER A 3 51.35 10.27 -26.52
C SER A 3 51.69 11.03 -25.22
N SER A 4 51.63 10.55 -23.97
CA SER A 4 51.43 9.26 -23.30
C SER A 4 51.29 9.57 -21.78
N ARG A 5 50.41 8.94 -21.00
CA ARG A 5 50.62 7.76 -20.11
C ARG A 5 51.28 8.01 -18.73
N PHE A 6 50.78 7.18 -17.78
CA PHE A 6 51.32 6.74 -16.47
C PHE A 6 51.06 7.63 -15.23
N ALA A 7 50.73 7.13 -14.03
CA ALA A 7 50.28 5.82 -13.54
C ALA A 7 49.91 5.88 -12.04
N ALA A 8 49.02 4.96 -11.64
CA ALA A 8 48.95 4.17 -10.40
C ALA A 8 49.20 4.81 -9.02
N ALA A 9 48.19 4.71 -8.15
CA ALA A 9 48.36 4.10 -6.83
C ALA A 9 47.09 3.36 -6.41
N LEU A 10 47.22 2.05 -6.27
CA LEU A 10 46.23 1.08 -5.79
C LEU A 10 46.78 0.54 -4.46
N LEU A 11 46.02 0.64 -3.36
CA LEU A 11 46.16 -0.23 -2.17
C LEU A 11 44.91 -0.01 -1.28
N CYS A 12 43.94 -0.91 -1.33
CA CYS A 12 43.77 -2.06 -0.42
C CYS A 12 43.30 -1.65 0.98
N LEU A 13 42.01 -1.82 1.25
CA LEU A 13 41.50 -2.46 2.48
C LEU A 13 40.15 -3.12 2.16
N LEU A 14 40.22 -4.37 1.70
CA LEU A 14 39.13 -5.34 1.69
C LEU A 14 39.00 -5.90 3.11
N LEU A 15 37.80 -5.84 3.71
CA LEU A 15 37.44 -6.69 4.84
C LEU A 15 36.11 -7.41 4.53
N PRO A 16 36.12 -8.75 4.45
CA PRO A 16 34.92 -9.55 4.27
C PRO A 16 34.26 -9.85 5.63
N LEU A 17 32.97 -9.56 5.77
CA LEU A 17 32.14 -10.07 6.88
C LEU A 17 31.64 -11.47 6.49
N VAL A 18 32.37 -12.50 6.91
CA VAL A 18 31.89 -13.89 6.90
C VAL A 18 31.49 -14.28 8.31
N LEU A 19 30.28 -14.83 8.39
CA LEU A 19 29.63 -15.47 9.54
C LEU A 19 30.54 -16.49 10.24
N ALA A 20 30.57 -16.45 11.58
CA ALA A 20 31.00 -17.57 12.41
C ALA A 20 30.03 -17.80 13.56
N SER A 21 29.23 -18.86 13.39
CA SER A 21 28.60 -19.68 14.42
C SER A 21 29.55 -19.95 15.60
N CYS A 22 29.04 -19.81 16.82
CA CYS A 22 29.62 -20.41 18.02
C CYS A 22 28.53 -21.21 18.75
N GLY A 23 28.48 -22.51 18.45
CA GLY A 23 27.83 -23.49 19.30
C GLY A 23 28.57 -23.66 20.63
N ARG A 24 27.82 -23.91 21.71
CA ARG A 24 28.35 -24.32 23.00
C ARG A 24 27.71 -25.63 23.42
N ASN A 25 28.35 -26.74 23.04
CA ASN A 25 28.13 -28.04 23.67
C ASN A 25 29.13 -28.21 24.83
N GLY A 26 28.62 -28.40 26.04
CA GLY A 26 29.38 -28.84 27.21
C GLY A 26 28.77 -30.13 27.76
N ARG A 27 29.42 -31.26 27.50
CA ARG A 27 29.05 -32.61 27.95
C ARG A 27 29.99 -33.05 29.08
N LYS A 28 29.45 -33.59 30.17
CA LYS A 28 30.07 -34.58 31.11
C LYS A 28 28.91 -35.51 31.53
N MET A 29 28.84 -36.79 31.15
CA MET A 29 29.56 -37.96 31.69
C MET A 29 29.39 -38.01 33.23
N GLY A 30 28.68 -38.92 33.90
CA GLY A 30 28.12 -40.25 33.60
C GLY A 30 28.55 -41.17 34.75
N GLU A 31 27.62 -41.73 35.54
CA GLU A 31 27.92 -42.79 36.53
C GLU A 31 26.67 -43.65 36.86
N ASN A 32 26.74 -44.93 36.44
CA ASN A 32 26.35 -46.20 37.08
C ASN A 32 24.93 -46.44 37.67
N GLY A 33 24.25 -47.50 37.15
CA GLY A 33 22.92 -48.03 37.54
C GLY A 33 22.87 -48.91 38.82
N PRO A 34 22.05 -50.00 38.95
CA PRO A 34 21.03 -50.56 38.04
C PRO A 34 19.71 -51.09 38.69
N SER A 35 18.77 -51.55 37.84
CA SER A 35 17.96 -52.79 37.94
C SER A 35 16.57 -52.87 38.64
N SER A 36 15.58 -53.31 37.82
CA SER A 36 14.44 -54.25 38.10
C SER A 36 13.32 -53.79 39.06
N ALA A 37 12.05 -54.23 39.02
CA ALA A 37 11.19 -54.99 38.10
C ALA A 37 9.74 -54.92 38.65
N LEU A 38 8.76 -54.75 37.75
CA LEU A 38 7.35 -55.23 37.72
C LEU A 38 6.31 -54.96 38.86
N PRO A 39 4.98 -54.95 38.51
CA PRO A 39 3.82 -54.46 39.29
C PRO A 39 3.03 -55.64 39.92
N PRO A 40 1.68 -55.66 40.15
CA PRO A 40 0.61 -54.64 40.36
C PRO A 40 -0.26 -54.94 41.61
N ILE A 41 -1.20 -54.06 42.02
CA ILE A 41 -2.43 -54.50 42.74
C ILE A 41 -3.63 -53.63 42.32
N ASN A 42 -4.57 -54.27 41.62
CA ASN A 42 -5.95 -53.85 41.44
C ASN A 42 -6.76 -54.06 42.72
N LYS A 43 -7.69 -53.13 43.03
CA LYS A 43 -8.97 -53.48 43.64
C LYS A 43 -10.08 -52.64 43.02
N GLU A 44 -11.03 -53.37 42.45
CA GLU A 44 -12.27 -52.92 41.83
C GLU A 44 -13.25 -52.31 42.84
N SER A 45 -14.06 -51.35 42.39
CA SER A 45 -15.48 -51.30 42.72
C SER A 45 -16.20 -50.37 41.74
N SER A 46 -17.08 -50.98 40.94
CA SER A 46 -18.02 -50.45 39.97
C SER A 46 -18.97 -49.38 40.49
N THR A 47 -19.37 -48.43 39.64
CA THR A 47 -20.79 -48.10 39.35
C THR A 47 -20.85 -47.39 37.99
N TYR A 48 -21.62 -47.96 37.05
CA TYR A 48 -21.97 -47.39 35.75
C TYR A 48 -22.91 -46.19 35.92
N SER A 49 -22.70 -45.13 35.14
CA SER A 49 -23.75 -44.21 34.71
C SER A 49 -23.39 -43.69 33.33
N ASP A 50 -24.23 -44.03 32.35
CA ASP A 50 -24.17 -43.58 30.97
C ASP A 50 -24.23 -42.04 30.91
N ALA A 51 -23.20 -41.42 30.33
CA ALA A 51 -23.27 -40.07 29.82
C ALA A 51 -22.84 -40.12 28.34
N LEU A 52 -23.73 -39.66 27.47
CA LEU A 52 -23.50 -39.42 26.05
C LEU A 52 -22.18 -38.65 25.86
N PRO A 53 -21.36 -38.95 24.83
CA PRO A 53 -20.28 -38.04 24.49
C PRO A 53 -20.91 -36.74 24.00
N GLU A 54 -20.74 -35.68 24.79
CA GLU A 54 -20.84 -34.31 24.29
C GLU A 54 -19.85 -34.20 23.14
N ASN A 55 -20.39 -34.18 21.93
CA ASN A 55 -19.64 -33.83 20.74
C ASN A 55 -19.42 -32.32 20.78
N THR A 56 -18.58 -31.85 21.71
CA THR A 56 -17.96 -30.53 21.60
C THR A 56 -16.78 -30.70 20.64
N SER A 57 -17.11 -30.87 19.35
CA SER A 57 -16.23 -30.34 18.33
C SER A 57 -16.23 -28.84 18.57
N GLU A 58 -15.16 -28.35 19.20
CA GLU A 58 -14.76 -26.95 19.01
C GLU A 58 -14.86 -26.68 17.50
N PRO A 59 -15.46 -25.56 17.06
CA PRO A 59 -15.40 -25.23 15.64
C PRO A 59 -13.92 -25.25 15.28
N GLU A 60 -13.53 -26.12 14.34
CA GLU A 60 -12.25 -25.92 13.67
C GLU A 60 -12.26 -24.46 13.25
N ASP A 61 -11.23 -23.70 13.64
CA ASP A 61 -10.94 -22.38 13.10
C ASP A 61 -10.65 -22.56 11.60
N THR A 62 -11.69 -22.87 10.83
CA THR A 62 -11.65 -22.82 9.38
C THR A 62 -11.68 -21.34 9.06
N GLU A 63 -10.49 -20.77 8.90
CA GLU A 63 -10.31 -19.43 8.35
C GLU A 63 -11.23 -19.28 7.14
N ASP A 64 -11.97 -18.18 7.09
CA ASP A 64 -12.89 -17.90 5.99
C ASP A 64 -12.09 -17.96 4.67
N PRO A 65 -12.55 -18.70 3.64
CA PRO A 65 -11.81 -18.94 2.40
C PRO A 65 -11.43 -17.66 1.63
N TRP A 66 -12.09 -16.54 1.94
CA TRP A 66 -11.82 -15.22 1.39
C TRP A 66 -10.71 -14.47 2.12
N THR A 67 -10.36 -14.86 3.34
CA THR A 67 -9.37 -14.18 4.17
C THR A 67 -7.98 -14.22 3.53
N ASN A 68 -7.33 -13.06 3.49
CA ASN A 68 -5.98 -12.86 2.98
C ASN A 68 -5.81 -13.37 1.53
N THR A 69 -6.71 -12.94 0.66
CA THR A 69 -6.72 -13.29 -0.76
C THR A 69 -6.55 -12.08 -1.68
N CYS A 70 -5.92 -12.30 -2.84
CA CYS A 70 -5.81 -11.34 -3.93
C CYS A 70 -6.49 -11.91 -5.17
N TRP A 71 -7.23 -11.06 -5.87
CA TRP A 71 -7.98 -11.39 -7.07
C TRP A 71 -7.73 -10.32 -8.12
N GLN A 72 -7.59 -10.74 -9.37
CA GLN A 72 -7.44 -9.82 -10.50
C GLN A 72 -8.55 -10.07 -11.50
N ALA A 73 -9.22 -9.02 -11.95
CA ALA A 73 -10.26 -9.13 -12.96
C ALA A 73 -9.67 -9.56 -14.31
N VAL A 74 -10.37 -10.46 -14.99
CA VAL A 74 -10.02 -11.01 -16.32
C VAL A 74 -11.11 -10.76 -17.36
N ARG A 75 -12.33 -10.41 -16.91
CA ARG A 75 -13.47 -10.09 -17.77
C ARG A 75 -14.44 -9.18 -17.03
N TYR A 76 -15.12 -8.32 -17.79
CA TYR A 76 -16.16 -7.45 -17.26
C TYR A 76 -17.40 -7.44 -18.16
N ILE A 77 -18.55 -7.16 -17.56
CA ILE A 77 -19.79 -6.75 -18.23
C ILE A 77 -20.30 -5.52 -17.48
N MET A 78 -20.45 -4.39 -18.18
CA MET A 78 -20.77 -3.11 -17.56
C MET A 78 -21.83 -2.35 -18.35
N ALA A 79 -22.64 -1.55 -17.68
CA ALA A 79 -23.60 -0.67 -18.32
C ALA A 79 -23.02 0.74 -18.51
N LYS A 80 -22.80 1.16 -19.76
CA LYS A 80 -22.35 2.51 -20.11
C LYS A 80 -23.35 3.21 -21.01
N GLU A 81 -23.84 4.38 -20.61
CA GLU A 81 -24.75 5.21 -21.41
C GLU A 81 -25.98 4.43 -21.96
N GLY A 82 -26.48 3.47 -21.18
CA GLY A 82 -27.60 2.61 -21.57
C GLY A 82 -27.25 1.47 -22.54
N GLN A 83 -25.96 1.25 -22.81
CA GLN A 83 -25.44 0.11 -23.58
C GLN A 83 -24.67 -0.85 -22.67
N THR A 84 -24.81 -2.15 -22.93
CA THR A 84 -23.97 -3.16 -22.28
C THR A 84 -22.64 -3.26 -23.01
N MET A 85 -21.54 -3.05 -22.28
CA MET A 85 -20.19 -3.29 -22.74
C MET A 85 -19.67 -4.58 -22.10
N GLU A 86 -18.95 -5.39 -22.88
CA GLU A 86 -18.27 -6.59 -22.40
C GLU A 86 -16.84 -6.60 -22.93
N GLY A 87 -15.89 -7.01 -22.11
CA GLY A 87 -14.48 -7.08 -22.49
C GLY A 87 -13.66 -7.99 -21.58
N THR A 88 -12.37 -8.08 -21.88
CA THR A 88 -11.39 -8.86 -21.13
C THR A 88 -10.32 -7.96 -20.55
N LEU A 89 -9.80 -8.31 -19.39
CA LEU A 89 -8.73 -7.60 -18.71
C LEU A 89 -7.45 -8.45 -18.65
N PRO A 90 -6.26 -7.84 -18.66
CA PRO A 90 -6.02 -6.41 -18.84
C PRO A 90 -6.21 -5.93 -20.30
N GLU A 91 -6.76 -4.72 -20.49
CA GLU A 91 -6.93 -4.06 -21.81
C GLU A 91 -6.26 -2.68 -21.77
N ASP A 92 -5.36 -2.37 -22.72
CA ASP A 92 -4.53 -1.15 -22.69
C ASP A 92 -3.89 -0.89 -21.31
N ASP A 93 -3.37 -1.96 -20.72
CA ASP A 93 -2.82 -2.03 -19.36
C ASP A 93 -3.81 -1.64 -18.23
N TRP A 94 -5.11 -1.49 -18.48
CA TRP A 94 -6.13 -1.36 -17.42
C TRP A 94 -6.17 -2.62 -16.55
N VAL A 95 -6.02 -2.46 -15.24
CA VAL A 95 -6.00 -3.54 -14.26
C VAL A 95 -6.97 -3.22 -13.14
N ILE A 96 -7.72 -4.24 -12.73
CA ILE A 96 -8.57 -4.22 -11.54
C ILE A 96 -8.15 -5.37 -10.63
N GLU A 97 -7.95 -5.07 -9.36
CA GLU A 97 -7.63 -6.03 -8.32
C GLU A 97 -8.46 -5.82 -7.06
N LEU A 98 -8.69 -6.91 -6.34
CA LEU A 98 -9.37 -6.94 -5.07
C LEU A 98 -8.54 -7.75 -4.06
N TYR A 99 -8.23 -7.11 -2.95
CA TYR A 99 -7.56 -7.68 -1.80
C TYR A 99 -8.58 -7.82 -0.68
N LEU A 100 -8.73 -9.03 -0.16
CA LEU A 100 -9.53 -9.32 1.02
C LEU A 100 -8.55 -9.65 2.14
N LEU A 101 -8.31 -8.72 3.04
CA LEU A 101 -7.26 -8.78 4.05
C LEU A 101 -7.76 -9.48 5.33
N GLU A 102 -6.82 -9.95 6.13
CA GLU A 102 -7.10 -10.43 7.49
C GLU A 102 -7.73 -9.30 8.33
N GLY A 103 -8.69 -9.65 9.18
CA GLY A 103 -9.39 -8.68 10.04
C GLY A 103 -10.54 -7.93 9.36
N GLY A 104 -10.96 -8.32 8.14
CA GLY A 104 -12.14 -7.76 7.47
C GLY A 104 -11.89 -6.50 6.66
N GLY A 105 -10.64 -6.03 6.55
CA GLY A 105 -10.28 -4.95 5.64
C GLY A 105 -10.23 -5.45 4.20
N ALA A 106 -10.72 -4.67 3.24
CA ALA A 106 -10.60 -4.94 1.82
C ALA A 106 -9.93 -3.76 1.12
N ARG A 107 -9.20 -4.05 0.05
CA ARG A 107 -8.62 -3.03 -0.82
C ARG A 107 -8.98 -3.31 -2.25
N TYR A 108 -9.63 -2.35 -2.89
CA TYR A 108 -9.90 -2.39 -4.31
C TYR A 108 -8.89 -1.49 -5.03
N ARG A 109 -8.27 -2.00 -6.09
CA ARG A 109 -7.31 -1.24 -6.90
C ARG A 109 -7.75 -1.27 -8.36
N GLU A 110 -7.97 -0.12 -8.94
CA GLU A 110 -8.21 0.05 -10.38
C GLU A 110 -7.21 1.08 -10.91
N TRP A 111 -6.43 0.73 -11.93
CA TRP A 111 -5.47 1.67 -12.51
C TRP A 111 -5.09 1.32 -13.95
N LYS A 112 -4.50 2.30 -14.63
CA LYS A 112 -3.78 2.15 -15.89
C LYS A 112 -2.32 2.55 -15.71
N PRO A 113 -1.35 1.65 -15.97
CA PRO A 113 0.05 1.99 -15.96
C PRO A 113 0.34 3.13 -16.91
N ARG A 114 0.85 4.24 -16.35
CA ARG A 114 1.40 5.42 -17.05
C ARG A 114 0.41 6.52 -17.44
N SER A 115 -0.84 6.48 -16.99
CA SER A 115 -1.73 7.63 -17.13
C SER A 115 -2.43 7.95 -15.81
N PHE A 116 -2.30 9.20 -15.37
CA PHE A 116 -3.27 9.86 -14.47
C PHE A 116 -4.48 10.38 -15.27
N ASP A 117 -4.58 9.98 -16.54
CA ASP A 117 -5.66 10.36 -17.46
C ASP A 117 -6.91 9.55 -17.08
N TYR A 118 -7.65 10.10 -16.11
CA TYR A 118 -8.95 9.61 -15.67
C TYR A 118 -10.06 9.86 -16.70
N ILE A 119 -9.77 10.60 -17.79
CA ILE A 119 -10.69 10.88 -18.91
C ILE A 119 -10.91 9.63 -19.80
N GLY A 120 -10.43 8.47 -19.36
CA GLY A 120 -10.63 7.19 -20.03
C GLY A 120 -11.61 6.29 -19.31
N VAL A 121 -12.92 6.59 -19.31
CA VAL A 121 -14.02 5.60 -19.38
C VAL A 121 -14.14 4.52 -18.28
N TYR A 122 -13.24 4.43 -17.32
CA TYR A 122 -13.20 3.37 -16.31
C TYR A 122 -13.41 4.00 -14.93
N HIS A 123 -14.69 4.07 -14.58
CA HIS A 123 -15.29 4.88 -13.52
C HIS A 123 -15.88 3.98 -12.42
N LEU A 124 -15.14 3.02 -11.86
CA LEU A 124 -15.81 1.98 -11.10
C LEU A 124 -15.71 2.06 -9.58
N LEU A 125 -14.63 2.55 -8.96
CA LEU A 125 -14.63 2.61 -7.48
C LEU A 125 -13.92 3.78 -6.80
N LEU A 126 -13.51 4.82 -7.54
CA LEU A 126 -12.71 5.91 -6.94
C LEU A 126 -13.48 6.88 -6.04
N GLY A 127 -14.80 6.71 -5.90
CA GLY A 127 -15.62 7.43 -4.91
C GLY A 127 -15.60 6.80 -3.52
N ILE A 128 -15.08 5.58 -3.40
CA ILE A 128 -14.94 4.85 -2.15
C ILE A 128 -13.44 4.81 -1.86
N GLY A 129 -13.03 5.16 -0.64
CA GLY A 129 -11.62 5.10 -0.27
C GLY A 129 -11.00 3.75 -0.66
N PRO A 130 -9.71 3.70 -1.05
CA PRO A 130 -9.04 2.45 -1.43
C PRO A 130 -9.14 1.36 -0.35
N ASP A 131 -9.40 1.75 0.90
CA ASP A 131 -9.63 0.86 2.03
C ASP A 131 -11.14 0.81 2.34
N CYS A 132 -11.73 -0.38 2.18
CA CYS A 132 -13.12 -0.70 2.50
C CYS A 132 -13.17 -1.92 3.42
N PHE A 133 -14.35 -2.45 3.70
CA PHE A 133 -14.54 -3.62 4.57
C PHE A 133 -15.20 -4.75 3.79
N TRP A 134 -14.80 -5.98 4.09
CA TRP A 134 -15.48 -7.17 3.58
C TRP A 134 -16.05 -8.01 4.71
N TYR A 135 -17.22 -8.60 4.44
CA TYR A 135 -17.91 -9.50 5.35
C TYR A 135 -18.37 -10.74 4.61
N SER A 136 -18.16 -11.91 5.20
CA SER A 136 -18.75 -13.16 4.72
C SER A 136 -20.27 -13.05 4.70
N ASP A 137 -20.90 -13.52 3.61
CA ASP A 137 -22.37 -13.53 3.50
C ASP A 137 -23.02 -14.77 4.15
N GLY A 138 -22.21 -15.68 4.68
CA GLY A 138 -22.64 -16.94 5.30
C GLY A 138 -23.17 -18.00 4.31
N SER A 139 -23.21 -17.69 3.01
CA SER A 139 -23.64 -18.57 1.92
C SER A 139 -22.49 -18.95 0.97
N GLY A 140 -21.27 -18.55 1.31
CA GLY A 140 -20.06 -18.83 0.54
C GLY A 140 -19.61 -17.68 -0.36
N GLY A 141 -20.24 -16.51 -0.26
CA GLY A 141 -19.79 -15.25 -0.85
C GLY A 141 -19.40 -14.23 0.22
N PHE A 142 -19.30 -12.97 -0.19
CA PHE A 142 -19.00 -11.83 0.68
C PHE A 142 -19.66 -10.54 0.17
N PHE A 143 -19.74 -9.54 1.03
CA PHE A 143 -20.14 -8.17 0.69
C PHE A 143 -18.97 -7.21 0.91
N LEU A 144 -18.87 -6.17 0.08
CA LEU A 144 -17.98 -5.04 0.32
C LEU A 144 -18.80 -3.85 0.82
N SER A 145 -18.29 -3.17 1.84
CA SER A 145 -18.93 -2.06 2.53
C SER A 145 -17.98 -0.90 2.74
N THR A 146 -18.50 0.32 2.70
CA THR A 146 -17.74 1.53 3.04
C THR A 146 -17.55 1.71 4.54
N GLU A 147 -18.24 0.93 5.38
CA GLU A 147 -18.24 1.07 6.84
C GLU A 147 -17.80 -0.20 7.58
N ALA A 148 -17.09 -0.01 8.70
CA ALA A 148 -16.48 -1.06 9.52
C ALA A 148 -17.48 -1.91 10.33
N ASP A 149 -18.75 -1.50 10.35
CA ASP A 149 -19.87 -2.18 11.02
C ASP A 149 -21.09 -2.31 10.09
N GLY A 150 -20.95 -1.93 8.82
CA GLY A 150 -22.06 -1.86 7.88
C GLY A 150 -22.25 -3.14 7.08
N THR A 151 -23.15 -4.02 7.52
CA THR A 151 -23.91 -4.91 6.61
C THR A 151 -25.25 -4.27 6.21
N ASN A 152 -25.43 -2.97 6.47
CA ASN A 152 -26.62 -2.26 6.08
C ASN A 152 -26.65 -2.12 4.55
N GLU A 153 -27.82 -2.30 3.94
CA GLU A 153 -28.01 -2.23 2.49
C GLU A 153 -27.51 -0.89 1.91
N ASP A 154 -27.59 0.20 2.69
CA ASP A 154 -27.15 1.54 2.26
C ASP A 154 -25.61 1.71 2.22
N THR A 155 -24.86 0.80 2.84
CA THR A 155 -23.39 0.86 2.95
C THR A 155 -22.68 -0.17 2.08
N VAL A 156 -23.41 -1.22 1.71
CA VAL A 156 -22.92 -2.30 0.84
C VAL A 156 -22.97 -1.84 -0.61
N PHE A 157 -21.83 -1.87 -1.28
CA PHE A 157 -21.71 -1.40 -2.66
C PHE A 157 -21.36 -2.51 -3.65
N ALA A 158 -20.84 -3.65 -3.17
CA ALA A 158 -20.55 -4.81 -4.01
C ALA A 158 -20.84 -6.13 -3.29
N GLN A 159 -21.12 -7.17 -4.09
CA GLN A 159 -21.24 -8.54 -3.62
C GLN A 159 -20.35 -9.46 -4.45
N GLY A 160 -19.53 -10.27 -3.78
CA GLY A 160 -18.69 -11.28 -4.40
C GLY A 160 -19.20 -12.70 -4.13
N HIS A 161 -19.18 -13.56 -5.14
CA HIS A 161 -19.40 -14.99 -4.94
C HIS A 161 -18.68 -15.83 -6.00
N MET A 162 -18.47 -17.11 -5.71
CA MET A 162 -17.90 -18.03 -6.70
C MET A 162 -18.95 -18.40 -7.78
N ALA A 163 -18.61 -18.18 -9.04
CA ALA A 163 -19.37 -18.59 -10.21
C ALA A 163 -18.44 -19.24 -11.24
N ASP A 164 -18.77 -20.46 -11.68
CA ASP A 164 -17.98 -21.20 -12.68
C ASP A 164 -16.48 -21.34 -12.35
N GLY A 165 -16.13 -21.39 -11.07
CA GLY A 165 -14.75 -21.53 -10.59
C GLY A 165 -13.96 -20.22 -10.57
N GLN A 166 -14.59 -19.08 -10.87
CA GLN A 166 -14.03 -17.74 -10.75
C GLN A 166 -14.79 -16.95 -9.68
N LEU A 167 -14.14 -15.93 -9.11
CA LEU A 167 -14.85 -14.94 -8.30
C LEU A 167 -15.63 -14.04 -9.25
N MET A 168 -16.93 -13.92 -9.07
CA MET A 168 -17.75 -12.92 -9.74
C MET A 168 -18.10 -11.84 -8.71
N LEU A 169 -17.68 -10.61 -9.00
CA LEU A 169 -17.96 -9.42 -8.22
C LEU A 169 -19.04 -8.61 -8.93
N ASP A 170 -20.21 -8.49 -8.31
CA ASP A 170 -21.30 -7.62 -8.75
C ASP A 170 -21.19 -6.29 -8.02
N PHE A 171 -21.06 -5.21 -8.77
CA PHE A 171 -20.96 -3.84 -8.30
C PHE A 171 -22.09 -3.03 -8.94
N LEU A 172 -23.18 -2.82 -8.21
CA LEU A 172 -24.32 -2.01 -8.67
C LEU A 172 -24.86 -2.41 -10.06
N GLY A 173 -24.79 -3.70 -10.41
CA GLY A 173 -25.21 -4.24 -11.71
C GLY A 173 -24.10 -4.40 -12.75
N ASP A 174 -22.91 -3.86 -12.50
CA ASP A 174 -21.70 -4.16 -13.26
C ASP A 174 -21.05 -5.44 -12.70
N GLN A 175 -20.48 -6.27 -13.56
CA GLN A 175 -19.99 -7.59 -13.20
C GLN A 175 -18.54 -7.77 -13.62
N PHE A 176 -17.70 -8.23 -12.69
CA PHE A 176 -16.29 -8.53 -12.91
C PHE A 176 -16.02 -9.98 -12.57
N TRP A 177 -15.44 -10.73 -13.51
CA TRP A 177 -14.92 -12.06 -13.25
C TRP A 177 -13.45 -11.95 -12.93
N MET A 178 -13.04 -12.54 -11.81
CA MET A 178 -11.71 -12.41 -11.25
C MET A 178 -11.09 -13.77 -10.99
N GLU A 179 -9.79 -13.84 -11.24
CA GLU A 179 -8.96 -15.01 -10.96
C GLU A 179 -8.06 -14.75 -9.77
N ARG A 180 -7.82 -15.80 -8.97
CA ARG A 180 -7.00 -15.71 -7.77
C ARG A 180 -5.54 -15.46 -8.16
N GLN A 181 -4.93 -14.46 -7.55
CA GLN A 181 -3.51 -14.15 -7.69
C GLN A 181 -2.75 -14.47 -6.40
N PRO A 182 -1.43 -14.69 -6.48
CA PRO A 182 -0.58 -14.70 -5.30
C PRO A 182 -0.69 -13.36 -4.56
N MET A 183 -0.73 -13.40 -3.23
CA MET A 183 -0.58 -12.18 -2.44
C MET A 183 0.79 -11.54 -2.73
N PRO A 184 0.85 -10.23 -2.99
CA PRO A 184 2.11 -9.53 -3.18
C PRO A 184 2.96 -9.65 -1.92
N ALA A 185 4.28 -9.62 -2.10
CA ALA A 185 5.18 -9.48 -0.96
C ALA A 185 4.86 -8.16 -0.24
N LYS A 186 4.99 -8.14 1.09
CA LYS A 186 4.92 -6.87 1.84
C LYS A 186 5.99 -5.92 1.28
N GLY A 187 5.60 -4.78 0.71
CA GLY A 187 6.53 -3.90 -0.01
C GLY A 187 6.57 -4.06 -1.53
N GLY A 188 5.93 -5.08 -2.08
CA GLY A 188 6.02 -5.46 -3.48
C GLY A 188 4.77 -5.05 -4.27
N GLU A 189 4.98 -4.23 -5.29
CA GLU A 189 3.98 -3.79 -6.27
C GLU A 189 2.88 -2.88 -5.72
N TYR A 190 3.30 -1.78 -5.09
CA TYR A 190 2.47 -0.57 -5.02
C TYR A 190 2.09 -0.13 -6.42
N CYS A 191 0.92 0.48 -6.59
CA CYS A 191 0.41 1.05 -7.83
C CYS A 191 -0.10 2.49 -7.65
N MET A 192 -0.44 3.17 -8.75
CA MET A 192 -1.01 4.51 -8.69
C MET A 192 -2.30 4.56 -7.86
N ALA A 193 -3.07 3.46 -7.82
CA ALA A 193 -4.26 3.39 -6.97
C ALA A 193 -3.93 3.53 -5.47
N ASP A 194 -2.71 3.16 -5.05
CA ASP A 194 -2.25 3.31 -3.67
C ASP A 194 -1.91 4.76 -3.30
N LEU A 195 -2.05 5.74 -4.22
CA LEU A 195 -1.92 7.18 -3.90
C LEU A 195 -3.22 7.81 -3.44
N PHE A 196 -4.38 7.22 -3.76
CA PHE A 196 -5.67 7.86 -3.50
C PHE A 196 -5.95 8.08 -2.02
N GLY A 197 -6.65 9.17 -1.75
CA GLY A 197 -7.03 9.59 -0.41
C GLY A 197 -6.14 10.71 0.13
N GLN A 198 -6.19 10.86 1.45
CA GLN A 198 -5.55 11.96 2.16
C GLN A 198 -4.26 11.48 2.82
N TRP A 199 -3.23 12.32 2.70
CA TRP A 199 -1.92 12.12 3.28
C TRP A 199 -1.57 13.32 4.13
N ARG A 200 -1.01 13.08 5.31
CA ARG A 200 -0.53 14.13 6.22
C ARG A 200 0.96 13.99 6.46
N MET A 201 1.69 15.10 6.39
CA MET A 201 3.11 15.13 6.69
C MET A 201 3.37 14.74 8.14
N VAL A 202 4.38 13.89 8.36
CA VAL A 202 4.85 13.47 9.69
C VAL A 202 6.24 14.01 10.01
N SER A 203 7.13 14.09 9.04
CA SER A 203 8.51 14.57 9.23
C SER A 203 9.14 15.01 7.93
N GLY A 204 10.25 15.75 8.02
CA GLY A 204 11.02 16.12 6.85
C GLY A 204 12.48 16.43 7.17
N GLU A 205 13.27 16.40 6.11
CA GLU A 205 14.66 16.81 6.07
C GLU A 205 14.83 17.84 4.96
N THR A 206 15.47 18.98 5.24
CA THR A 206 15.76 20.01 4.26
C THR A 206 17.26 20.24 4.17
N VAL A 207 17.77 20.27 2.94
CA VAL A 207 19.15 20.55 2.60
C VAL A 207 19.19 21.74 1.65
N THR A 208 19.99 22.75 1.98
CA THR A 208 20.20 23.95 1.16
C THR A 208 21.64 23.98 0.66
N GLU A 209 21.84 24.23 -0.63
CA GLU A 209 23.16 24.32 -1.22
C GLU A 209 23.99 25.43 -0.53
N GLY A 210 25.21 25.09 -0.15
CA GLY A 210 26.11 26.01 0.56
C GLY A 210 25.85 26.11 2.07
N ASP A 211 24.79 25.50 2.58
CA ASP A 211 24.57 25.33 4.01
C ASP A 211 25.12 23.97 4.48
N PRO A 212 26.08 23.92 5.43
CA PRO A 212 26.56 22.67 5.99
C PRO A 212 25.55 21.99 6.92
N GLU A 213 24.52 22.70 7.40
CA GLU A 213 23.52 22.14 8.29
C GLU A 213 22.37 21.48 7.51
N VAL A 214 22.04 20.25 7.90
CA VAL A 214 20.85 19.55 7.43
C VAL A 214 19.74 19.76 8.44
N TRP A 215 18.63 20.33 8.01
CA TRP A 215 17.54 20.66 8.90
C TRP A 215 16.51 19.53 8.94
N ASN A 216 16.52 18.78 10.03
CA ASN A 216 15.56 17.70 10.31
C ASN A 216 14.47 18.18 11.26
N PHE A 217 13.22 17.80 11.00
CA PHE A 217 12.07 18.23 11.79
C PHE A 217 10.91 17.24 11.74
N THR A 218 10.08 17.24 12.79
CA THR A 218 8.75 16.60 12.75
C THR A 218 7.67 17.64 12.51
N ALA A 219 6.58 17.23 11.85
CA ALA A 219 5.44 18.12 11.63
C ALA A 219 4.83 18.59 12.96
N SER A 220 4.82 17.73 13.98
CA SER A 220 4.29 18.06 15.31
C SER A 220 5.13 19.07 16.07
N GLU A 221 6.46 19.00 16.01
CA GLU A 221 7.34 19.95 16.72
C GLU A 221 7.28 21.35 16.09
N MET A 222 7.07 21.40 14.78
CA MET A 222 7.04 22.64 14.00
C MET A 222 5.63 23.20 13.80
N GLU A 223 4.60 22.54 14.35
CA GLU A 223 3.19 22.89 14.13
C GLU A 223 2.86 23.05 12.63
N ILE A 224 3.37 22.12 11.81
CA ILE A 224 3.11 22.07 10.37
C ILE A 224 1.89 21.20 10.13
N ASP A 225 0.90 21.73 9.42
CA ASP A 225 -0.21 20.96 8.86
C ASP A 225 -0.12 20.99 7.34
N ARG A 226 0.61 20.01 6.80
CA ARG A 226 0.76 19.81 5.36
C ARG A 226 0.06 18.55 4.93
N ARG A 227 -0.75 18.66 3.88
CA ARG A 227 -1.59 17.58 3.36
C ARG A 227 -1.50 17.50 1.85
N LEU A 228 -1.56 16.28 1.36
CA LEU A 228 -1.77 15.96 -0.05
C LEU A 228 -3.06 15.15 -0.15
N THR A 229 -3.95 15.55 -1.04
CA THR A 229 -5.18 14.79 -1.34
C THR A 229 -5.14 14.39 -2.80
N PHE A 230 -5.01 13.09 -3.07
CA PHE A 230 -5.15 12.54 -4.41
C PHE A 230 -6.60 12.13 -4.58
N HIS A 231 -7.26 12.70 -5.58
CA HIS A 231 -8.68 12.48 -5.80
C HIS A 231 -9.01 12.40 -7.28
N SER A 232 -10.17 11.81 -7.53
CA SER A 232 -10.86 11.86 -8.80
C SER A 232 -12.31 12.23 -8.55
N SER A 233 -12.91 13.05 -9.40
CA SER A 233 -14.30 13.44 -9.27
C SER A 233 -15.19 12.78 -10.30
N TRP A 234 -16.43 12.51 -9.89
CA TRP A 234 -17.51 12.06 -10.77
C TRP A 234 -18.16 13.25 -11.50
N ASP A 235 -17.93 14.47 -10.99
CA ASP A 235 -18.42 15.69 -11.58
C ASP A 235 -17.38 16.20 -12.58
N GLU A 236 -17.73 16.24 -13.87
CA GLU A 236 -16.86 16.77 -14.94
C GLU A 236 -16.43 18.24 -14.69
N THR A 237 -17.08 18.94 -13.76
CA THR A 237 -16.73 20.30 -13.34
C THR A 237 -15.69 20.36 -12.23
N GLU A 238 -15.43 19.26 -11.54
CA GLU A 238 -14.35 19.10 -10.57
C GLU A 238 -13.19 18.32 -11.21
N PRO A 239 -12.03 18.94 -11.42
CA PRO A 239 -10.91 18.27 -12.07
C PRO A 239 -10.32 17.19 -11.17
N ASP A 240 -10.02 16.03 -11.74
CA ASP A 240 -9.14 15.04 -11.10
C ASP A 240 -7.77 15.66 -10.86
N GLY A 241 -7.11 15.28 -9.78
CA GLY A 241 -5.80 15.83 -9.49
C GLY A 241 -5.31 15.63 -8.09
N VAL A 242 -4.38 16.50 -7.73
CA VAL A 242 -3.80 16.53 -6.40
C VAL A 242 -4.01 17.90 -5.79
N ASP A 243 -4.61 17.93 -4.62
CA ASP A 243 -4.67 19.14 -3.81
C ASP A 243 -3.52 19.13 -2.82
N TYR A 244 -2.76 20.22 -2.82
CA TYR A 244 -1.70 20.48 -1.86
C TYR A 244 -2.16 21.56 -0.89
N TYR A 245 -2.08 21.26 0.39
CA TYR A 245 -2.35 22.19 1.47
C TYR A 245 -1.14 22.24 2.40
N ASP A 246 -0.72 23.45 2.76
CA ASP A 246 0.46 23.66 3.61
C ASP A 246 0.26 24.89 4.48
N GLU A 247 -0.10 24.63 5.74
CA GLU A 247 -0.11 25.62 6.80
C GLU A 247 1.11 25.41 7.71
N TRP A 248 1.92 26.46 7.86
CA TRP A 248 3.05 26.45 8.78
C TRP A 248 2.97 27.63 9.75
N HIS A 249 2.57 27.37 11.00
CA HIS A 249 2.17 28.39 11.97
C HIS A 249 1.00 29.29 11.48
N PRO A 250 0.24 29.91 12.38
CA PRO A 250 -0.88 30.76 11.99
C PRO A 250 -0.44 31.91 11.07
N GLY A 251 -0.90 31.90 9.82
CA GLY A 251 -0.71 32.99 8.85
C GLY A 251 0.20 32.70 7.66
N TYR A 252 0.84 31.53 7.59
CA TYR A 252 1.52 31.07 6.37
C TYR A 252 0.76 29.89 5.76
N LEU A 253 -0.27 30.22 5.00
CA LEU A 253 -1.06 29.28 4.23
C LEU A 253 -0.61 29.30 2.78
N ARG A 254 -0.32 28.12 2.24
CA ARG A 254 -0.09 27.87 0.82
C ARG A 254 -1.01 26.73 0.39
N GLU A 255 -1.63 26.90 -0.76
CA GLU A 255 -2.49 25.88 -1.34
C GLU A 255 -2.33 25.86 -2.85
N ALA A 256 -2.45 24.67 -3.42
CA ALA A 256 -2.65 24.47 -4.84
C ALA A 256 -3.73 23.41 -5.00
N GLN A 257 -4.73 23.72 -5.82
CA GLN A 257 -5.80 22.79 -6.15
C GLN A 257 -5.59 22.25 -7.55
N ALA A 258 -6.06 21.03 -7.79
CA ALA A 258 -6.06 20.40 -9.11
C ALA A 258 -4.66 20.40 -9.77
N MET A 259 -3.61 20.09 -9.00
CA MET A 259 -2.27 19.94 -9.57
C MET A 259 -2.27 18.80 -10.59
N ALA A 260 -1.70 19.06 -11.76
CA ALA A 260 -1.50 18.06 -12.80
C ALA A 260 -0.41 17.06 -12.39
N VAL A 261 -0.52 15.84 -12.90
CA VAL A 261 0.33 14.71 -12.52
C VAL A 261 0.98 14.10 -13.75
N GLU A 262 2.29 13.89 -13.72
CA GLU A 262 3.02 13.18 -14.76
C GLU A 262 3.83 12.02 -14.18
N TYR A 263 3.71 10.85 -14.81
CA TYR A 263 4.49 9.67 -14.44
C TYR A 263 5.96 9.81 -14.87
N GLN A 264 6.88 9.44 -14.00
CA GLN A 264 8.33 9.58 -14.24
C GLN A 264 9.00 8.21 -14.40
N GLU A 265 9.52 7.92 -15.59
CA GLU A 265 10.23 6.65 -15.88
C GLU A 265 11.57 6.55 -15.13
N THR A 266 12.31 7.66 -15.02
CA THR A 266 13.66 7.68 -14.43
C THR A 266 13.62 8.11 -12.95
N PRO A 267 14.41 7.50 -12.05
CA PRO A 267 14.48 7.92 -10.65
C PRO A 267 15.07 9.33 -10.53
N ILE A 268 14.46 10.18 -9.71
CA ILE A 268 14.83 11.60 -9.66
C ILE A 268 15.89 11.92 -8.57
N TYR A 269 16.17 11.05 -7.56
CA TYR A 269 17.46 11.02 -6.82
C TYR A 269 17.67 9.86 -5.81
N GLU A 270 18.91 9.77 -5.33
CA GLU A 270 19.53 8.79 -4.42
C GLU A 270 18.89 8.69 -3.02
N GLY A 271 18.63 7.46 -2.54
CA GLY A 271 18.36 7.19 -1.12
C GLY A 271 17.03 6.49 -0.81
N CYS A 272 16.08 6.46 -1.74
CA CYS A 272 14.82 5.75 -1.55
C CYS A 272 14.80 4.45 -2.37
N GLY A 273 14.90 3.32 -1.68
CA GLY A 273 14.70 2.01 -2.26
C GLY A 273 13.21 1.73 -2.44
N ASN A 274 12.69 1.99 -3.63
CA ASN A 274 11.89 1.04 -4.40
C ASN A 274 11.43 1.69 -5.71
N GLU A 275 11.39 0.87 -6.76
CA GLU A 275 11.08 1.25 -8.13
C GLU A 275 9.59 1.48 -8.38
N ALA A 276 8.73 1.44 -7.35
CA ALA A 276 7.30 1.17 -7.49
C ALA A 276 6.54 2.23 -8.32
N TRP A 277 6.30 3.46 -7.82
CA TRP A 277 5.62 4.53 -8.60
C TRP A 277 6.13 5.92 -8.25
N ARG A 278 6.30 6.76 -9.27
CA ARG A 278 6.91 8.10 -9.17
C ARG A 278 6.14 9.10 -10.01
N LEU A 279 5.80 10.22 -9.40
CA LEU A 279 5.04 11.30 -10.03
C LEU A 279 5.76 12.63 -9.90
N GLN A 280 5.67 13.45 -10.94
CA GLN A 280 5.90 14.89 -10.85
C GLN A 280 4.55 15.59 -10.76
N LEU A 281 4.42 16.54 -9.83
CA LEU A 281 3.23 17.35 -9.69
C LEU A 281 3.48 18.76 -10.23
N PHE A 282 2.49 19.30 -10.94
CA PHE A 282 2.53 20.63 -11.55
C PHE A 282 1.36 21.46 -11.07
N SER A 283 1.66 22.60 -10.44
CA SER A 283 0.66 23.62 -10.14
C SER A 283 0.60 24.63 -11.29
N VAL A 284 -0.59 25.18 -11.55
CA VAL A 284 -0.78 26.29 -12.50
C VAL A 284 -0.17 27.57 -11.95
N GLU A 285 -0.26 27.77 -10.64
CA GLU A 285 0.27 28.94 -9.93
C GLU A 285 1.47 28.56 -9.07
N THR A 286 2.43 29.48 -8.97
CA THR A 286 3.61 29.29 -8.10
C THR A 286 3.18 29.27 -6.63
N ILE A 287 3.47 28.17 -5.95
CA ILE A 287 3.11 27.96 -4.54
C ILE A 287 4.09 28.71 -3.63
N TYR A 288 5.37 28.73 -3.98
CA TYR A 288 6.44 29.32 -3.20
C TYR A 288 6.91 30.66 -3.79
N GLN A 289 6.25 31.75 -3.40
CA GLN A 289 6.43 33.10 -3.96
C GLN A 289 7.87 33.68 -3.94
N ASN A 290 8.76 33.16 -3.10
CA ASN A 290 10.15 33.63 -2.98
C ASN A 290 11.14 32.82 -3.84
N TYR A 291 10.65 31.88 -4.64
CA TYR A 291 11.48 30.99 -5.45
C TYR A 291 11.22 31.20 -6.94
N ALA A 292 12.27 31.05 -7.74
CA ALA A 292 12.22 31.21 -9.19
C ALA A 292 11.77 29.92 -9.90
N GLU A 293 12.11 28.77 -9.31
CA GLU A 293 11.72 27.44 -9.81
C GLU A 293 11.25 26.60 -8.61
N GLU A 294 10.18 25.83 -8.82
CA GLU A 294 9.66 24.85 -7.87
C GLU A 294 9.32 23.55 -8.59
N GLU A 295 9.69 22.42 -7.99
CA GLU A 295 9.40 21.09 -8.50
C GLU A 295 8.92 20.20 -7.35
N PHE A 296 7.86 19.43 -7.59
CA PHE A 296 7.25 18.54 -6.62
C PHE A 296 7.30 17.12 -7.15
N TYR A 297 7.88 16.22 -6.36
CA TYR A 297 8.02 14.82 -6.72
C TYR A 297 7.47 13.93 -5.63
N VAL A 298 6.65 12.95 -6.01
CA VAL A 298 6.01 12.03 -5.08
C VAL A 298 6.44 10.61 -5.35
N THR A 299 6.66 9.84 -4.28
CA THR A 299 6.98 8.41 -4.32
C THR A 299 6.23 7.67 -3.22
N VAL A 300 5.48 6.61 -3.57
CA VAL A 300 4.88 5.70 -2.59
C VAL A 300 5.96 4.74 -2.09
N LEU A 301 6.25 4.76 -0.79
CA LEU A 301 7.20 3.85 -0.18
C LEU A 301 6.51 2.57 0.30
N ASP A 302 5.34 2.74 0.91
CA ASP A 302 4.41 1.68 1.21
C ASP A 302 2.95 2.16 1.24
N ALA A 303 2.00 1.27 1.57
CA ALA A 303 0.57 1.55 1.56
C ALA A 303 0.19 2.76 2.44
N ASP A 304 0.97 3.00 3.50
CA ASP A 304 0.68 4.03 4.49
C ASP A 304 1.76 5.11 4.53
N THR A 305 2.78 5.03 3.68
CA THR A 305 3.93 5.93 3.68
C THR A 305 4.21 6.51 2.29
N LEU A 306 4.13 7.83 2.21
CA LEU A 306 4.38 8.62 1.01
C LEU A 306 5.59 9.54 1.22
N LEU A 307 6.46 9.63 0.23
CA LEU A 307 7.55 10.60 0.18
C LEU A 307 7.18 11.74 -0.77
N LEU A 308 7.25 12.97 -0.29
CA LEU A 308 7.22 14.18 -1.12
C LEU A 308 8.61 14.83 -1.10
N GLN A 309 9.20 15.02 -2.26
CA GLN A 309 10.38 15.86 -2.42
C GLN A 309 10.00 17.18 -3.09
N VAL A 310 10.27 18.28 -2.40
CA VAL A 310 10.09 19.64 -2.90
C VAL A 310 11.48 20.19 -3.22
N ARG A 311 11.72 20.53 -4.49
CA ARG A 311 12.94 21.19 -4.92
C ARG A 311 12.62 22.62 -5.28
N LEU A 312 13.35 23.53 -4.66
CA LEU A 312 13.16 24.95 -4.84
C LEU A 312 14.50 25.55 -5.27
N LYS A 313 14.42 26.54 -6.15
CA LYS A 313 15.58 27.34 -6.53
C LYS A 313 15.25 28.80 -6.33
N ASP A 314 16.02 29.48 -5.50
CA ASP A 314 15.77 30.88 -5.21
C ASP A 314 16.19 31.79 -6.39
N THR A 315 15.96 33.09 -6.25
CA THR A 315 16.30 34.08 -7.29
C THR A 315 17.81 34.25 -7.51
N ASP A 316 18.62 33.82 -6.55
CA ASP A 316 20.09 33.85 -6.63
C ASP A 316 20.66 32.53 -7.20
N GLY A 317 19.80 31.54 -7.44
CA GLY A 317 20.14 30.25 -8.02
C GLY A 317 20.54 29.19 -6.99
N VAL A 318 20.35 29.44 -5.69
CA VAL A 318 20.62 28.47 -4.62
C VAL A 318 19.53 27.42 -4.59
N HIS A 319 19.94 26.15 -4.58
CA HIS A 319 19.02 25.03 -4.53
C HIS A 319 18.70 24.59 -3.10
N THR A 320 17.41 24.41 -2.81
CA THR A 320 16.93 23.82 -1.57
C THR A 320 16.11 22.57 -1.89
N THR A 321 16.47 21.44 -1.30
CA THR A 321 15.71 20.19 -1.42
C THR A 321 15.13 19.82 -0.07
N SER A 322 13.81 19.73 0.01
CA SER A 322 13.09 19.24 1.19
C SER A 322 12.51 17.86 0.87
N THR A 323 12.93 16.84 1.62
CA THR A 323 12.43 15.48 1.53
C THR A 323 11.53 15.19 2.72
N GLN A 324 10.28 14.85 2.47
CA GLN A 324 9.20 14.85 3.45
C GLN A 324 8.49 13.51 3.46
N ILE A 325 8.21 13.00 4.66
CA ILE A 325 7.46 11.76 4.88
C ILE A 325 6.03 12.14 5.25
N PHE A 326 5.09 11.47 4.63
CA PHE A 326 3.67 11.58 4.84
C PHE A 326 3.11 10.21 5.23
N SER A 327 2.13 10.21 6.12
CA SER A 327 1.33 9.03 6.43
C SER A 327 -0.09 9.18 5.90
N ARG A 328 -0.72 8.05 5.55
CA ARG A 328 -2.15 8.02 5.24
C ARG A 328 -2.98 8.50 6.44
N PHE A 329 -4.05 9.25 6.17
CA PHE A 329 -4.93 9.85 7.18
C PHE A 329 -6.23 9.05 7.36
#